data_AF-A0A3S0BX37-F1
#
_entry.id   AF-A0A3S0BX37-F1
#
_cell.length_a   1.000
_cell.length_b   1.000
_cell.length_c   1.000
_cell.angle_alpha   90.00
_cell.angle_beta   90.00
_cell.angle_gamma   90.00
#
_symmetry.space_group_name_H-M   'P 1'
#
loop_
_entity.id
_entity.type
_entity.pdbx_description
1 polymer ?
#
loop_
_entity_poly.entity_id
_entity_poly.type
_entity_poly.pdbx_seq_one_letter_code
_entity_poly.pdbx_strand_id
1 'polypeptide(L)'
;MAETPTTAVAKPLSDAFRVAIEERKAINEVARQIANQSWGKSLDGNTVRAVAEYARRYHIDPATELDILGGRIYRNANYFIRRGGDLLRRGIVTDISVQHVNHDTRLDALVSRNVAGAQDELDRRTLARIKHNIPDGAKGAAVVTITLASGAIVEGANYAGVDKDPVGTANPGKTAESRAYRRAWRLLVDTIPELSAEEGEIAEAGAAVATVIAETAAREVEQAAHQPGTRQLASGTYDEEPMPTLTKEQVQAALELDEVA
;
A
#
# COMPACT_ATOMS: atom_id res chain seq x y z
N MET A 1 34.69 55.62 26.06
CA MET A 1 34.16 55.46 24.69
C MET A 1 33.98 53.96 24.49
N ALA A 2 32.76 53.48 24.33
CA ALA A 2 32.50 52.06 24.15
C ALA A 2 32.76 51.68 22.69
N GLU A 3 33.69 50.77 22.45
CA GLU A 3 33.95 50.20 21.13
C GLU A 3 32.72 49.40 20.69
N THR A 4 32.10 49.81 19.59
CA THR A 4 30.99 49.09 18.97
C THR A 4 31.52 47.75 18.48
N PRO A 5 30.97 46.60 18.92
CA PRO A 5 31.44 45.30 18.47
C PRO A 5 31.17 45.17 16.97
N THR A 6 32.25 45.03 16.19
CA THR A 6 32.20 44.77 14.75
C THR A 6 31.59 43.39 14.54
N THR A 7 30.32 43.35 14.13
CA THR A 7 29.63 42.10 13.80
C THR A 7 30.28 41.49 12.57
N ALA A 8 31.00 40.38 12.74
CA ALA A 8 31.58 39.64 11.64
C ALA A 8 30.47 39.13 10.70
N VAL A 9 30.49 39.57 9.44
CA VAL A 9 29.56 39.10 8.41
C VAL A 9 29.87 37.63 8.13
N ALA A 10 28.92 36.73 8.44
CA ALA A 10 29.08 35.31 8.20
C ALA A 10 29.36 35.03 6.72
N LYS A 11 30.41 34.26 6.43
CA LYS A 11 30.71 33.83 5.06
C LYS A 11 29.51 33.05 4.49
N PRO A 12 29.13 33.29 3.22
CA PRO A 12 28.06 32.54 2.58
C PRO A 12 28.44 31.04 2.54
N LEU A 13 27.44 30.18 2.76
CA LEU A 13 27.58 28.73 2.62
C LEU A 13 27.98 28.39 1.18
N SER A 14 28.86 27.39 1.02
CA SER A 14 29.21 26.90 -0.31
C SER A 14 28.02 26.25 -1.00
N ASP A 15 28.03 26.21 -2.33
CA ASP A 15 26.94 25.61 -3.11
C ASP A 15 26.73 24.13 -2.77
N ALA A 16 27.80 23.38 -2.52
CA ALA A 16 27.72 21.99 -2.08
C ALA A 16 26.94 21.85 -0.75
N PHE A 17 27.17 22.76 0.21
CA PHE A 17 26.41 22.76 1.46
C PHE A 17 24.94 23.14 1.25
N ARG A 18 24.66 24.07 0.33
CA ARG A 18 23.28 24.47 0.01
C ARG A 18 22.50 23.32 -0.62
N VAL A 19 23.12 22.60 -1.57
CA VAL A 19 22.53 21.39 -2.18
C VAL A 19 22.25 20.33 -1.11
N ALA A 20 23.21 20.04 -0.23
CA ALA A 20 23.02 19.06 0.84
C ALA A 20 21.91 19.45 1.84
N ILE A 21 21.73 20.74 2.11
CA ILE A 21 20.64 21.23 2.96
C ILE A 21 19.29 21.02 2.29
N GLU A 22 19.16 21.36 0.99
CA GLU A 22 17.91 21.17 0.25
C GLU A 22 17.57 19.68 0.11
N GLU A 23 18.55 18.81 -0.12
CA GLU A 23 18.34 17.35 -0.11
C GLU A 23 17.81 16.85 1.24
N ARG A 24 18.36 17.34 2.35
CA ARG A 24 17.89 16.98 3.70
C ARG A 24 16.48 17.50 3.96
N LYS A 25 16.15 18.71 3.51
CA LYS A 25 14.78 19.24 3.64
C LYS A 25 13.77 18.39 2.88
N ALA A 26 14.10 17.97 1.66
CA ALA A 26 13.24 17.09 0.87
C ALA A 26 13.02 15.73 1.56
N ILE A 27 14.08 15.11 2.10
CA ILE A 27 13.97 13.86 2.85
C ILE A 27 13.10 14.03 4.10
N ASN A 28 13.31 15.11 4.86
CA ASN A 28 12.54 15.38 6.08
C ASN A 28 11.05 15.62 5.79
N GLU A 29 10.72 16.25 4.67
CA GLU A 29 9.33 16.44 4.26
C GLU A 29 8.65 15.10 3.98
N VAL A 30 9.32 14.22 3.23
CA VAL A 30 8.84 12.87 2.94
C VAL A 30 8.72 12.04 4.23
N ALA A 31 9.71 12.12 5.12
CA ALA A 31 9.69 11.46 6.43
C ALA A 31 8.48 11.89 7.27
N ARG A 32 8.12 13.18 7.25
CA ARG A 32 6.93 13.69 7.94
C ARG A 32 5.64 13.11 7.36
N GLN A 33 5.54 12.98 6.05
CA GLN A 33 4.40 12.35 5.40
C GLN A 33 4.27 10.88 5.78
N ILE A 34 5.39 10.15 5.81
CA ILE A 34 5.45 8.75 6.26
C ILE A 34 4.98 8.63 7.71
N ALA A 35 5.50 9.46 8.63
CA ALA A 35 5.12 9.42 10.05
C ALA A 35 3.62 9.63 10.30
N ASN A 36 2.92 10.31 9.39
CA ASN A 36 1.47 10.51 9.46
C ASN A 36 0.66 9.30 8.96
N GLN A 37 1.28 8.35 8.25
CA GLN A 37 0.63 7.12 7.81
C GLN A 37 0.31 6.22 9.01
N SER A 38 -0.76 5.43 8.91
CA SER A 38 -1.16 4.50 9.99
C SER A 38 -0.04 3.53 10.38
N TRP A 39 0.74 3.07 9.40
CA TRP A 39 1.90 2.20 9.60
C TRP A 39 3.18 2.97 9.96
N GLY A 40 3.29 4.26 9.64
CA GLY A 40 4.49 5.05 9.90
C GLY A 40 4.63 5.47 11.36
N LYS A 41 3.51 5.52 12.11
CA LYS A 41 3.48 5.88 13.54
C LYS A 41 4.24 4.90 14.44
N SER A 42 4.37 3.65 14.01
CA SER A 42 5.07 2.61 14.77
C SER A 42 6.55 2.49 14.40
N LEU A 43 7.07 3.37 13.54
CA LEU A 43 8.45 3.32 13.09
C LEU A 43 9.28 4.37 13.84
N ASP A 44 10.52 4.01 14.17
CA ASP A 44 11.47 4.95 14.72
C ASP A 44 11.97 5.95 13.65
N GLY A 45 12.57 7.05 14.11
CA GLY A 45 13.05 8.11 13.21
C GLY A 45 14.10 7.64 12.20
N ASN A 46 14.93 6.65 12.55
CA ASN A 46 15.92 6.11 11.63
C ASN A 46 15.25 5.29 10.51
N THR A 47 14.28 4.44 10.87
CA THR A 47 13.51 3.67 9.88
C THR A 47 12.72 4.59 8.97
N VAL A 48 12.00 5.58 9.51
CA VAL A 48 11.24 6.55 8.70
C VAL A 48 12.16 7.26 7.70
N ARG A 49 13.36 7.65 8.13
CA ARG A 49 14.35 8.27 7.26
C ARG A 49 14.86 7.33 6.17
N ALA A 50 15.16 6.07 6.50
CA ALA A 50 15.60 5.08 5.52
C ALA A 50 14.53 4.83 4.44
N VAL A 51 13.25 4.75 4.85
CA VAL A 51 12.11 4.64 3.93
C VAL A 51 11.98 5.90 3.05
N ALA A 52 12.14 7.10 3.63
CA ALA A 52 12.10 8.36 2.89
C ALA A 52 13.23 8.47 1.85
N GLU A 53 14.44 8.05 2.20
CA GLU A 53 15.59 8.03 1.30
C GLU A 53 15.38 7.03 0.15
N TYR A 54 14.85 5.84 0.45
CA TYR A 54 14.45 4.85 -0.56
C TYR A 54 13.39 5.40 -1.52
N ALA A 55 12.30 5.96 -0.97
CA ALA A 55 11.21 6.50 -1.75
C ALA A 55 11.68 7.64 -2.68
N ARG A 56 12.50 8.56 -2.15
CA ARG A 56 13.10 9.65 -2.94
C ARG A 56 13.99 9.13 -4.07
N ARG A 57 14.89 8.17 -3.76
CA ARG A 57 15.88 7.65 -4.72
C ARG A 57 15.23 7.03 -5.95
N TYR A 58 14.10 6.33 -5.76
CA TYR A 58 13.41 5.61 -6.83
C TYR A 58 12.12 6.28 -7.29
N HIS A 59 11.91 7.54 -6.92
CA HIS A 59 10.72 8.32 -7.27
C HIS A 59 9.42 7.57 -6.97
N ILE A 60 9.34 7.00 -5.77
CA ILE A 60 8.16 6.31 -5.25
C ILE A 60 7.45 7.24 -4.29
N ASP A 61 6.14 7.40 -4.42
CA ASP A 61 5.35 8.16 -3.44
C ASP A 61 5.10 7.27 -2.21
N PRO A 62 5.75 7.51 -1.07
CA PRO A 62 5.61 6.62 0.07
C PRO A 62 4.24 6.71 0.74
N ALA A 63 3.44 7.74 0.45
CA ALA A 63 2.08 7.87 0.99
C ALA A 63 1.08 6.99 0.25
N THR A 64 1.26 6.81 -1.06
CA THR A 64 0.26 6.13 -1.90
C THR A 64 0.77 4.85 -2.55
N GLU A 65 2.08 4.66 -2.68
CA GLU A 65 2.70 3.58 -3.45
C GLU A 65 3.44 2.54 -2.60
N LEU A 66 3.63 2.80 -1.30
CA LEU A 66 4.30 1.90 -0.37
C LEU A 66 3.39 1.48 0.79
N ASP A 67 3.54 0.22 1.18
CA ASP A 67 3.02 -0.33 2.44
C ASP A 67 4.21 -0.92 3.23
N ILE A 68 4.19 -0.81 4.56
CA ILE A 68 5.11 -1.54 5.43
C ILE A 68 4.33 -2.56 6.24
N LEU A 69 4.64 -3.84 6.00
CA LEU A 69 3.93 -4.97 6.61
C LEU A 69 4.95 -6.00 7.10
N GLY A 70 4.80 -6.50 8.33
CA GLY A 70 5.69 -7.55 8.87
C GLY A 70 7.18 -7.22 8.80
N GLY A 71 7.55 -5.95 8.99
CA GLY A 71 8.93 -5.48 8.92
C GLY A 71 9.52 -5.36 7.52
N ARG A 72 8.71 -5.45 6.46
CA ARG A 72 9.15 -5.36 5.06
C ARG A 72 8.43 -4.24 4.32
N ILE A 73 9.13 -3.63 3.38
CA ILE A 73 8.57 -2.66 2.44
C ILE A 73 7.95 -3.42 1.27
N TYR A 74 6.72 -3.04 0.95
CA TYR A 74 5.98 -3.53 -0.20
C TYR A 74 5.61 -2.36 -1.10
N ARG A 75 5.96 -2.47 -2.37
CA ARG A 75 5.38 -1.64 -3.42
C ARG A 75 3.96 -2.14 -3.68
N ASN A 76 2.97 -1.26 -3.49
CA ASN A 76 1.57 -1.62 -3.61
C ASN A 76 1.09 -1.48 -5.07
N ALA A 77 -0.21 -1.69 -5.32
CA ALA A 77 -0.74 -1.65 -6.69
C ALA A 77 -0.56 -0.29 -7.38
N ASN A 78 -0.64 0.82 -6.64
CA ASN A 78 -0.54 2.17 -7.20
C ASN A 78 0.83 2.43 -7.83
N TYR A 79 1.90 1.91 -7.22
CA TYR A 79 3.24 1.94 -7.80
C TYR A 79 3.22 1.35 -9.22
N PHE A 80 2.68 0.14 -9.37
CA PHE A 80 2.67 -0.57 -10.64
C PHE A 80 1.73 0.07 -11.67
N ILE A 81 0.61 0.66 -11.23
CA ILE A 81 -0.29 1.41 -12.10
C ILE A 81 0.43 2.65 -12.66
N ARG A 82 1.09 3.44 -11.80
CA ARG A 82 1.87 4.60 -12.25
C ARG A 82 2.99 4.19 -13.21
N ARG A 83 3.76 3.16 -12.86
CA ARG A 83 4.84 2.63 -13.71
C ARG A 83 4.32 2.10 -15.03
N GLY A 84 3.14 1.47 -15.06
CA GLY A 84 2.44 1.13 -16.30
C GLY A 84 2.15 2.35 -17.17
N GLY A 85 1.72 3.46 -16.57
CA GLY A 85 1.56 4.76 -17.24
C GLY A 85 2.87 5.31 -17.82
N ASP A 86 4.00 5.14 -17.14
CA ASP A 86 5.33 5.49 -17.68
C ASP A 86 5.67 4.66 -18.92
N LEU A 87 5.40 3.35 -18.88
CA LEU A 87 5.66 2.46 -20.01
C LEU A 87 4.76 2.73 -21.22
N LEU A 88 3.50 3.11 -20.99
CA LEU A 88 2.58 3.60 -22.03
C LEU A 88 3.14 4.86 -22.70
N ARG A 89 3.59 5.86 -21.91
CA ARG A 89 4.20 7.09 -22.45
C ARG A 89 5.49 6.82 -23.24
N ARG A 90 6.27 5.82 -22.83
CA ARG A 90 7.50 5.39 -23.54
C ARG A 90 7.19 4.58 -24.81
N GLY A 91 5.94 4.19 -25.04
CA GLY A 91 5.55 3.33 -26.16
C GLY A 91 6.07 1.90 -26.05
N ILE A 92 6.42 1.44 -24.84
CA ILE A 92 6.83 0.04 -24.58
C ILE A 92 5.58 -0.84 -24.44
N VAL A 93 4.58 -0.30 -23.75
CA VAL A 93 3.25 -0.88 -23.60
C VAL A 93 2.29 -0.08 -24.47
N THR A 94 1.35 -0.75 -25.12
CA THR A 94 0.32 -0.12 -25.97
C THR A 94 -1.05 -0.09 -25.30
N ASP A 95 -1.33 -1.06 -24.43
CA ASP A 95 -2.58 -1.13 -23.68
C ASP A 95 -2.39 -1.80 -22.31
N ILE A 96 -3.15 -1.33 -21.33
CA ILE A 96 -3.29 -1.96 -20.01
C ILE A 96 -4.78 -2.00 -19.69
N SER A 97 -5.36 -3.19 -19.61
CA SER A 97 -6.77 -3.38 -19.30
C SER A 97 -6.97 -4.24 -18.06
N VAL A 98 -8.02 -3.92 -17.31
CA VAL A 98 -8.44 -4.67 -16.12
C VAL A 98 -9.81 -5.25 -16.38
N GLN A 99 -9.94 -6.56 -16.20
CA GLN A 99 -11.21 -7.26 -16.34
C GLN A 99 -11.58 -7.91 -15.01
N HIS A 100 -12.68 -7.46 -14.42
CA HIS A 100 -13.27 -8.16 -13.28
C HIS A 100 -14.05 -9.38 -13.77
N VAL A 101 -13.76 -10.53 -13.16
CA VAL A 101 -14.35 -11.84 -13.49
C VAL A 101 -14.97 -12.47 -12.24
N ASN A 102 -15.61 -11.62 -11.44
CA ASN A 102 -16.36 -12.01 -10.26
C ASN A 102 -17.59 -12.82 -10.66
N HIS A 103 -17.93 -13.82 -9.83
CA HIS A 103 -19.27 -14.38 -9.84
C HIS A 103 -20.27 -13.31 -9.39
N ASP A 104 -21.33 -13.05 -10.16
CA ASP A 104 -22.31 -12.00 -9.89
C ASP A 104 -23.73 -12.52 -10.14
N THR A 105 -24.48 -12.74 -9.06
CA THR A 105 -25.85 -13.27 -9.15
C THR A 105 -26.81 -12.35 -9.91
N ARG A 106 -26.47 -11.05 -10.05
CA ARG A 106 -27.26 -10.12 -10.87
C ARG A 106 -27.06 -10.40 -12.36
N LEU A 107 -25.86 -10.85 -12.76
CA LEU A 107 -25.59 -11.27 -14.14
C LEU A 107 -26.41 -12.52 -14.48
N ASP A 108 -26.48 -13.49 -13.57
CA ASP A 108 -27.32 -14.68 -13.74
C ASP A 108 -28.81 -14.33 -13.91
N ALA A 109 -29.27 -13.32 -13.16
CA ALA A 109 -30.63 -12.80 -13.31
C ALA A 109 -30.87 -12.11 -14.66
N LEU A 110 -29.86 -11.41 -15.21
CA LEU A 110 -29.95 -10.82 -16.55
C LEU A 110 -29.96 -11.88 -17.66
N VAL A 111 -29.15 -12.94 -17.51
CA VAL A 111 -29.17 -14.12 -18.39
C VAL A 111 -30.55 -14.77 -18.37
N SER A 112 -31.10 -15.01 -17.18
CA SER A 112 -32.45 -15.58 -17.02
C SER A 112 -33.56 -14.72 -17.65
N ARG A 113 -33.34 -13.40 -17.76
CA ARG A 113 -34.25 -12.45 -18.41
C ARG A 113 -34.00 -12.28 -19.91
N ASN A 114 -33.06 -13.03 -20.50
CA ASN A 114 -32.64 -12.92 -21.90
C ASN A 114 -32.24 -11.49 -22.31
N VAL A 115 -31.54 -10.78 -21.42
CA VAL A 115 -31.00 -9.45 -21.75
C VAL A 115 -29.84 -9.62 -22.74
N ALA A 116 -29.86 -8.86 -23.84
CA ALA A 116 -28.84 -8.92 -24.87
C ALA A 116 -27.42 -8.72 -24.29
N GLY A 117 -26.49 -9.61 -24.65
CA GLY A 117 -25.09 -9.59 -24.20
C GLY A 117 -24.84 -10.15 -22.80
N ALA A 118 -25.87 -10.48 -22.01
CA ALA A 118 -25.69 -11.03 -20.67
C ALA A 118 -25.04 -12.43 -20.69
N GLN A 119 -25.47 -13.28 -21.63
CA GLN A 119 -24.88 -14.61 -21.81
C GLN A 119 -23.41 -14.51 -22.25
N ASP A 120 -23.10 -13.65 -23.21
CA ASP A 120 -21.73 -13.46 -23.71
C ASP A 120 -20.78 -12.98 -22.59
N GLU A 121 -21.24 -12.08 -21.72
CA GLU A 121 -20.45 -11.62 -20.56
C GLU A 121 -20.28 -12.72 -19.50
N LEU A 122 -21.32 -13.53 -19.24
CA LEU A 122 -21.20 -14.69 -18.35
C LEU A 122 -20.19 -15.71 -18.87
N ASP A 123 -20.26 -16.02 -20.17
CA ASP A 123 -19.37 -16.95 -20.84
C ASP A 123 -17.93 -16.41 -20.83
N ARG A 124 -17.73 -15.11 -21.12
CA ARG A 124 -16.42 -14.46 -21.03
C ARG A 124 -15.80 -14.58 -19.64
N ARG A 125 -16.57 -14.28 -18.58
CA ARG A 125 -16.08 -14.41 -17.20
C ARG A 125 -15.77 -15.86 -16.85
N THR A 126 -16.64 -16.79 -17.24
CA THR A 126 -16.48 -18.22 -16.97
C THR A 126 -15.22 -18.76 -17.64
N LEU A 127 -15.01 -18.46 -18.92
CA LEU A 127 -13.81 -18.85 -19.66
C LEU A 127 -12.54 -18.26 -19.04
N ALA A 128 -12.56 -16.99 -18.64
CA ALA A 128 -11.42 -16.36 -17.98
C ALA A 128 -11.10 -17.02 -16.63
N ARG A 129 -12.12 -17.36 -15.83
CA ARG A 129 -11.95 -18.07 -14.56
C ARG A 129 -11.36 -19.46 -14.76
N ILE A 130 -11.82 -20.20 -15.78
CA ILE A 130 -11.26 -21.51 -16.15
C ILE A 130 -9.80 -21.35 -16.59
N LYS A 131 -9.52 -20.43 -17.53
CA LYS A 131 -8.17 -20.16 -18.06
C LYS A 131 -7.15 -19.86 -16.96
N HIS A 132 -7.56 -19.11 -15.94
CA HIS A 132 -6.68 -18.67 -14.85
C HIS A 132 -6.83 -19.48 -13.56
N ASN A 133 -7.58 -20.60 -13.59
CA ASN A 133 -7.82 -21.47 -12.44
C ASN A 133 -8.34 -20.72 -11.20
N ILE A 134 -9.34 -19.86 -11.40
CA ILE A 134 -9.96 -19.06 -10.34
C ILE A 134 -11.04 -19.89 -9.66
N PRO A 135 -10.95 -20.13 -8.33
CA PRO A 135 -11.88 -21.02 -7.63
C PRO A 135 -13.29 -20.41 -7.54
N ASP A 136 -14.32 -21.25 -7.64
CA ASP A 136 -15.73 -20.85 -7.62
C ASP A 136 -16.12 -20.03 -6.38
N GLY A 137 -15.54 -20.34 -5.22
CA GLY A 137 -15.79 -19.61 -3.97
C GLY A 137 -15.19 -18.19 -3.91
N ALA A 138 -14.44 -17.75 -4.93
CA ALA A 138 -13.81 -16.42 -4.92
C ALA A 138 -14.85 -15.30 -5.03
N LYS A 139 -14.92 -14.48 -3.99
CA LYS A 139 -15.77 -13.28 -3.92
C LYS A 139 -15.27 -12.14 -4.81
N GLY A 140 -13.98 -12.14 -5.13
CA GLY A 140 -13.35 -11.16 -6.02
C GLY A 140 -12.33 -11.85 -6.92
N ALA A 141 -12.30 -11.45 -8.18
CA ALA A 141 -11.42 -12.00 -9.20
C ALA A 141 -11.16 -10.94 -10.28
N ALA A 142 -9.90 -10.77 -10.65
CA ALA A 142 -9.49 -9.82 -11.66
C ALA A 142 -8.37 -10.39 -12.53
N VAL A 143 -8.37 -9.99 -13.80
CA VAL A 143 -7.32 -10.24 -14.78
C VAL A 143 -6.82 -8.89 -15.26
N VAL A 144 -5.52 -8.68 -15.17
CA VAL A 144 -4.82 -7.52 -15.73
C VAL A 144 -4.06 -7.99 -16.97
N THR A 145 -4.36 -7.38 -18.10
CA THR A 145 -3.73 -7.67 -19.39
C THR A 145 -2.88 -6.48 -19.80
N ILE A 146 -1.60 -6.73 -20.09
CA ILE A 146 -0.65 -5.74 -20.56
C ILE A 146 -0.22 -6.14 -21.96
N THR A 147 -0.47 -5.28 -22.95
CA THR A 147 -0.09 -5.50 -24.34
C THR A 147 1.18 -4.70 -24.64
N LEU A 148 2.23 -5.38 -25.10
CA LEU A 148 3.48 -4.74 -25.50
C LEU A 148 3.40 -4.18 -26.91
N ALA A 149 4.27 -3.21 -27.23
CA ALA A 149 4.43 -2.70 -28.59
C ALA A 149 4.88 -3.77 -29.59
N SER A 150 5.50 -4.85 -29.12
CA SER A 150 5.82 -6.03 -29.94
C SER A 150 4.59 -6.88 -30.30
N GLY A 151 3.43 -6.62 -29.70
CA GLY A 151 2.23 -7.45 -29.80
C GLY A 151 2.17 -8.61 -28.80
N ALA A 152 3.22 -8.81 -28.00
CA ALA A 152 3.20 -9.79 -26.91
C ALA A 152 2.23 -9.37 -25.80
N ILE A 153 1.59 -10.35 -25.16
CA ILE A 153 0.59 -10.13 -24.12
C ILE A 153 1.07 -10.77 -22.82
N VAL A 154 0.98 -10.01 -21.74
CA VAL A 154 1.23 -10.47 -20.37
C VAL A 154 -0.05 -10.39 -19.57
N GLU A 155 -0.45 -11.49 -18.95
CA GLU A 155 -1.68 -11.57 -18.16
C GLU A 155 -1.38 -11.96 -16.70
N GLY A 156 -1.76 -11.08 -15.77
CA GLY A 156 -1.78 -11.36 -14.35
C GLY A 156 -3.19 -11.56 -13.85
N ALA A 157 -3.52 -12.76 -13.37
CA ALA A 157 -4.80 -13.05 -12.74
C ALA A 157 -4.65 -13.32 -11.24
N ASN A 158 -5.61 -12.84 -10.44
CA ASN A 158 -5.69 -13.13 -9.02
C ASN A 158 -7.13 -13.04 -8.47
N TYR A 159 -7.31 -13.52 -7.24
CA TYR A 159 -8.60 -13.60 -6.59
C TYR A 159 -8.51 -13.33 -5.08
N ALA A 160 -9.66 -13.14 -4.44
CA ALA A 160 -9.80 -12.88 -3.02
C ALA A 160 -11.14 -13.43 -2.46
N GLY A 161 -11.18 -13.65 -1.15
CA GLY A 161 -12.40 -14.01 -0.41
C GLY A 161 -12.71 -15.50 -0.29
N VAL A 162 -11.75 -16.39 -0.56
CA VAL A 162 -11.85 -17.85 -0.33
C VAL A 162 -11.24 -18.32 1.00
N ASP A 163 -10.30 -17.56 1.56
CA ASP A 163 -9.52 -17.96 2.75
C ASP A 163 -9.76 -17.02 3.95
N LYS A 164 -9.07 -17.30 5.07
CA LYS A 164 -8.97 -16.42 6.25
C LYS A 164 -8.11 -15.16 5.99
N ASP A 165 -8.39 -14.50 4.87
CA ASP A 165 -7.79 -13.22 4.49
C ASP A 165 -8.77 -12.11 4.87
N PRO A 166 -8.58 -11.42 6.01
CA PRO A 166 -9.52 -10.41 6.49
C PRO A 166 -9.64 -9.23 5.51
N VAL A 167 -8.53 -8.84 4.86
CA VAL A 167 -8.52 -7.74 3.89
C VAL A 167 -9.23 -8.16 2.61
N GLY A 168 -8.90 -9.34 2.09
CA GLY A 168 -9.56 -9.92 0.92
C GLY A 168 -11.04 -10.24 1.13
N THR A 169 -11.47 -10.44 2.38
CA THR A 169 -12.88 -10.62 2.73
C THR A 169 -13.62 -9.29 2.79
N ALA A 170 -13.02 -8.26 3.37
CA ALA A 170 -13.63 -6.93 3.47
C ALA A 170 -13.72 -6.22 2.10
N ASN A 171 -12.70 -6.37 1.26
CA ASN A 171 -12.61 -5.68 -0.04
C ASN A 171 -12.17 -6.63 -1.17
N PRO A 172 -12.97 -7.65 -1.54
CA PRO A 172 -12.54 -8.72 -2.43
C PRO A 172 -12.15 -8.24 -3.83
N GLY A 173 -12.95 -7.37 -4.46
CA GLY A 173 -12.68 -6.85 -5.80
C GLY A 173 -11.36 -6.07 -5.88
N LYS A 174 -11.21 -5.06 -5.00
CA LYS A 174 -9.99 -4.23 -4.92
C LYS A 174 -8.75 -5.06 -4.60
N THR A 175 -8.88 -6.04 -3.71
CA THR A 175 -7.77 -6.94 -3.34
C THR A 175 -7.36 -7.81 -4.52
N ALA A 176 -8.33 -8.39 -5.23
CA ALA A 176 -8.06 -9.22 -6.41
C ALA A 176 -7.36 -8.41 -7.50
N GLU A 177 -7.85 -7.21 -7.82
CA GLU A 177 -7.24 -6.30 -8.79
C GLU A 177 -5.81 -5.91 -8.41
N SER A 178 -5.60 -5.48 -7.16
CA SER A 178 -4.28 -5.10 -6.66
C SER A 178 -3.28 -6.26 -6.74
N ARG A 179 -3.73 -7.49 -6.49
CA ARG A 179 -2.90 -8.70 -6.62
C ARG A 179 -2.69 -9.11 -8.08
N ALA A 180 -3.67 -8.89 -8.94
CA ALA A 180 -3.59 -9.14 -10.38
C ALA A 180 -2.55 -8.21 -11.03
N TYR A 181 -2.57 -6.90 -10.71
CA TYR A 181 -1.53 -5.94 -11.13
C TYR A 181 -0.13 -6.38 -10.71
N ARG A 182 0.06 -6.75 -9.44
CA ARG A 182 1.35 -7.25 -8.95
C ARG A 182 1.81 -8.52 -9.66
N ARG A 183 0.89 -9.38 -10.09
CA ARG A 183 1.22 -10.58 -10.86
C ARG A 183 1.59 -10.23 -12.30
N ALA A 184 0.80 -9.40 -12.97
CA ALA A 184 1.05 -8.94 -14.33
C ALA A 184 2.41 -8.23 -14.40
N TRP A 185 2.71 -7.37 -13.44
CA TRP A 185 3.98 -6.67 -13.36
C TRP A 185 5.16 -7.62 -13.23
N ARG A 186 5.11 -8.62 -12.34
CA ARG A 186 6.21 -9.60 -12.22
C ARG A 186 6.50 -10.31 -13.54
N LEU A 187 5.45 -10.77 -14.22
CA LEU A 187 5.59 -11.41 -15.54
C LEU A 187 6.13 -10.44 -16.59
N LEU A 188 5.74 -9.17 -16.53
CA LEU A 188 6.23 -8.12 -17.42
C LEU A 188 7.73 -7.87 -17.21
N VAL A 189 8.16 -7.79 -15.96
CA VAL A 189 9.58 -7.65 -15.57
C VAL A 189 10.40 -8.83 -16.09
N ASP A 190 9.88 -10.05 -15.97
CA ASP A 190 10.54 -11.25 -16.51
C ASP A 190 10.62 -11.25 -18.06
N THR A 191 9.75 -10.48 -18.72
CA THR A 191 9.66 -10.40 -20.19
C THR A 191 10.56 -9.32 -20.79
N ILE A 192 10.82 -8.23 -20.06
CA ILE A 192 11.55 -7.06 -20.55
C ILE A 192 12.88 -6.92 -19.78
N PRO A 193 14.04 -7.26 -20.38
CA PRO A 193 15.33 -7.27 -19.69
C PRO A 193 15.71 -5.94 -19.03
N GLU A 194 15.46 -4.81 -19.71
CA GLU A 194 15.78 -3.48 -19.17
C GLU A 194 14.93 -3.18 -17.92
N LEU A 195 13.65 -3.59 -17.93
CA LEU A 195 12.77 -3.45 -16.79
C LEU A 195 13.19 -4.38 -15.65
N SER A 196 13.67 -5.59 -15.96
CA SER A 196 14.25 -6.51 -14.97
C SER A 196 15.43 -5.90 -14.23
N ALA A 197 16.31 -5.19 -14.94
CA ALA A 197 17.45 -4.51 -14.30
C ALA A 197 16.97 -3.35 -13.41
N GLU A 198 16.11 -2.47 -13.92
CA GLU A 198 15.55 -1.34 -13.16
C GLU A 198 14.85 -1.82 -11.87
N GLU A 199 13.97 -2.83 -11.99
CA GLU A 199 13.18 -3.31 -10.87
C GLU A 199 13.98 -4.17 -9.88
N GLY A 200 15.06 -4.81 -10.36
CA GLY A 200 16.02 -5.54 -9.54
C GLY A 200 16.76 -4.61 -8.57
N GLU A 201 17.27 -3.49 -9.07
CA GLU A 201 17.94 -2.49 -8.22
C GLU A 201 16.99 -1.90 -7.17
N ILE A 202 15.74 -1.62 -7.55
CA ILE A 202 14.71 -1.12 -6.62
C ILE A 202 14.38 -2.16 -5.55
N ALA A 203 14.31 -3.44 -5.93
CA ALA A 203 14.04 -4.53 -5.01
C ALA A 203 15.19 -4.75 -4.01
N GLU A 204 16.44 -4.70 -4.48
CA GLU A 204 17.63 -4.83 -3.63
C GLU A 204 17.70 -3.70 -2.60
N ALA A 205 17.48 -2.45 -3.02
CA ALA A 205 17.46 -1.33 -2.10
C ALA A 205 16.30 -1.42 -1.09
N GLY A 206 15.13 -1.90 -1.51
CA GLY A 206 14.02 -2.17 -0.61
C GLY A 206 14.34 -3.25 0.44
N ALA A 207 15.09 -4.29 0.05
CA ALA A 207 15.58 -5.31 0.97
C ALA A 207 16.59 -4.74 1.98
N ALA A 208 17.47 -3.82 1.54
CA ALA A 208 18.41 -3.15 2.44
C ALA A 208 17.68 -2.33 3.52
N VAL A 209 16.60 -1.63 3.15
CA VAL A 209 15.78 -0.91 4.14
C VAL A 209 15.02 -1.89 5.05
N ALA A 210 14.56 -3.02 4.54
CA ALA A 210 13.95 -4.06 5.39
C ALA A 210 14.92 -4.58 6.47
N THR A 211 16.22 -4.65 6.18
CA THR A 211 17.25 -4.95 7.19
C THR A 211 17.29 -3.87 8.27
N VAL A 212 17.25 -2.58 7.91
CA VAL A 212 17.20 -1.46 8.88
C VAL A 212 15.96 -1.54 9.77
N ILE A 213 14.80 -1.90 9.20
CA ILE A 213 13.56 -2.11 9.95
C ILE A 213 13.75 -3.26 10.96
N ALA A 214 14.29 -4.39 10.52
CA ALA A 214 14.51 -5.57 11.36
C ALA A 214 15.51 -5.32 12.49
N GLU A 215 16.64 -4.66 12.19
CA GLU A 215 17.65 -4.28 13.19
C GLU A 215 17.11 -3.32 14.23
N THR A 216 16.24 -2.39 13.83
CA THR A 216 15.62 -1.45 14.76
C THR A 216 14.62 -2.17 15.67
N ALA A 217 13.76 -3.02 15.11
CA ALA A 217 12.86 -3.86 15.90
C ALA A 217 13.62 -4.75 16.91
N ALA A 218 14.77 -5.32 16.51
CA ALA A 218 15.60 -6.13 17.39
C ALA A 218 16.19 -5.30 18.56
N ARG A 219 16.67 -4.09 18.29
CA ARG A 219 17.19 -3.18 19.33
C ARG A 219 16.13 -2.77 20.33
N GLU A 220 14.88 -2.54 19.88
CA GLU A 220 13.77 -2.20 20.79
C GLU A 220 13.44 -3.36 21.73
N VAL A 221 13.44 -4.61 21.22
CA VAL A 221 13.26 -5.81 22.05
C VAL A 221 14.39 -5.96 23.06
N GLU A 222 15.65 -5.75 22.65
CA GLU A 222 16.81 -5.83 23.54
C GLU A 222 16.79 -4.73 24.62
N GLN A 223 16.44 -3.49 24.27
CA GLN A 223 16.31 -2.38 25.22
C GLN A 223 15.18 -2.61 26.22
N ALA A 224 14.05 -3.16 25.77
CA ALA A 224 12.95 -3.55 26.65
C ALA A 224 13.37 -4.65 27.64
N ALA A 225 14.24 -5.58 27.22
CA ALA A 225 14.76 -6.64 28.09
C ALA A 225 15.80 -6.12 29.11
N HIS A 226 16.55 -5.07 28.79
CA HIS A 226 17.62 -4.53 29.64
C HIS A 226 17.18 -3.43 30.61
N GLN A 227 15.92 -2.97 30.59
CA GLN A 227 15.40 -2.07 31.63
C GLN A 227 15.05 -2.88 32.89
N PRO A 228 15.89 -2.89 33.94
CA PRO A 228 15.60 -3.61 35.17
C PRO A 228 14.64 -2.72 35.96
N GLY A 229 13.34 -3.05 35.94
CA GLY A 229 12.37 -2.39 36.81
C GLY A 229 11.20 -1.68 36.13
N THR A 230 10.93 -1.89 34.84
CA THR A 230 9.55 -1.74 34.35
C THR A 230 8.73 -2.87 34.95
N ARG A 231 8.25 -2.60 36.17
CA ARG A 231 7.13 -3.25 36.84
C ARG A 231 6.17 -3.72 35.74
N GLN A 232 6.03 -5.03 35.62
CA GLN A 232 4.93 -5.66 34.92
C GLN A 232 3.68 -4.88 35.35
N LEU A 233 3.17 -3.98 34.49
CA LEU A 233 1.78 -3.61 34.60
C LEU A 233 1.10 -4.95 34.45
N ALA A 234 0.49 -5.40 35.55
CA ALA A 234 -0.34 -6.57 35.56
C ALA A 234 -1.14 -6.55 34.27
N SER A 235 -1.19 -7.70 33.59
CA SER A 235 -2.27 -7.96 32.64
C SER A 235 -3.56 -7.60 33.37
N GLY A 236 -4.04 -6.37 33.16
CA GLY A 236 -5.36 -5.99 33.56
C GLY A 236 -6.24 -6.94 32.77
N THR A 237 -6.77 -7.94 33.46
CA THR A 237 -8.16 -8.27 33.23
C THR A 237 -8.85 -6.92 33.20
N TYR A 238 -9.33 -6.52 32.02
CA TYR A 238 -10.37 -5.52 31.97
C TYR A 238 -11.49 -6.12 32.81
N ASP A 239 -11.55 -5.74 34.09
CA ASP A 239 -12.83 -5.68 34.75
C ASP A 239 -13.59 -4.66 33.91
N GLU A 240 -14.34 -5.17 32.94
CA GLU A 240 -15.41 -4.43 32.30
C GLU A 240 -16.31 -3.99 33.45
N GLU A 241 -16.02 -2.81 34.01
CA GLU A 241 -17.03 -2.11 34.79
C GLU A 241 -18.25 -2.05 33.87
N PRO A 242 -19.37 -2.68 34.25
CA PRO A 242 -20.53 -2.73 33.39
C PRO A 242 -20.89 -1.29 33.05
N MET A 243 -20.94 -1.01 31.75
CA MET A 243 -21.37 0.28 31.22
C MET A 243 -22.62 0.71 32.01
N PRO A 244 -22.66 1.94 32.54
CA PRO A 244 -23.81 2.40 33.32
C PRO A 244 -25.06 2.19 32.46
N THR A 245 -25.92 1.28 32.89
CA THR A 245 -27.19 1.01 32.21
C THR A 245 -28.01 2.28 32.28
N LEU A 246 -28.24 2.91 31.13
CA LEU A 246 -29.14 4.05 31.02
C LEU A 246 -30.51 3.61 31.54
N THR A 247 -31.10 4.42 32.42
CA THR A 247 -32.48 4.19 32.84
C THR A 247 -33.41 4.37 31.65
N LYS A 248 -34.60 3.73 31.67
CA LYS A 248 -35.61 3.92 30.62
C LYS A 248 -35.93 5.39 30.38
N GLU A 249 -35.86 6.23 31.41
CA GLU A 249 -36.06 7.67 31.32
C GLU A 249 -34.94 8.38 30.56
N GLN A 250 -33.68 7.95 30.74
CA GLN A 250 -32.54 8.51 30.00
C GLN A 250 -32.57 8.11 28.52
N VAL A 251 -33.04 6.91 28.21
CA VAL A 251 -33.25 6.46 26.82
C VAL A 251 -34.39 7.23 26.16
N GLN A 252 -35.49 7.45 26.87
CA GLN A 252 -36.64 8.22 26.37
C GLN A 252 -36.26 9.69 26.10
N ALA A 253 -35.53 10.33 27.01
CA ALA A 253 -35.09 11.72 26.85
C ALA A 253 -34.10 11.90 25.68
N ALA A 254 -33.26 10.89 25.40
CA ALA A 254 -32.36 10.92 24.25
C ALA A 254 -33.11 10.76 22.91
N LEU A 255 -34.20 9.99 22.89
CA LEU A 255 -35.03 9.80 21.70
C LEU A 255 -35.90 11.04 21.40
N GLU A 256 -36.37 11.75 22.43
CA GLU A 256 -37.17 12.97 22.26
C GLU A 256 -36.34 14.16 21.74
N LEU A 257 -35.02 14.15 21.90
CA LEU A 257 -34.12 15.18 21.39
C LEU A 257 -33.82 15.04 19.88
N ASP A 258 -34.02 13.85 19.30
CA ASP A 258 -33.78 13.58 17.88
C ASP A 258 -35.01 13.86 17.00
N GLU A 259 -36.20 14.07 17.56
CA GLU A 259 -37.42 14.39 16.80
C GLU A 259 -37.63 15.91 16.56
N VAL A 260 -36.74 16.77 17.07
CA VAL A 260 -36.83 18.24 16.95
C VAL A 260 -35.65 18.85 16.17
N ALA A 261 -34.79 18.03 15.55
CA ALA A 261 -33.68 18.46 14.69
C ALA A 261 -33.92 18.08 13.22
#